data_AF-A0A7W8F729-F1
#
_entry.id   AF-A0A7W8F729-F1
#
_cell.length_a   1.000
_cell.length_b   1.000
_cell.length_c   1.000
_cell.angle_alpha   90.00
_cell.angle_beta   90.00
_cell.angle_gamma   90.00
#
_symmetry.space_group_name_H-M   'P 1'
#
loop_
_entity.id
_entity.type
_entity.pdbx_description
1 polymer ?
#
loop_
_entity_poly.entity_id
_entity_poly.type
_entity_poly.pdbx_seq_one_letter_code
_entity_poly.pdbx_strand_id
1 'polypeptide(L)' 'MPRQQEQICAACEGDGITTKIEYSVETDENGHQKPVTHTSYSSCTLCGGTGSTSG' A
#
# COMPACT_ATOMS: atom_id res chain seq x y z
N MET A 1 -7.85 -1.61 34.59
CA MET A 1 -7.14 -0.99 33.45
C MET A 1 -7.95 -1.30 32.20
N PRO A 2 -8.61 -0.34 31.54
CA PRO A 2 -9.24 -0.65 30.25
C PRO A 2 -8.14 -1.02 29.27
N ARG A 3 -8.22 -2.20 28.66
CA ARG A 3 -7.35 -2.54 27.52
C ARG A 3 -7.72 -1.57 26.41
N GLN A 4 -6.80 -0.69 26.03
CA GLN A 4 -6.95 0.08 24.80
C GLN A 4 -7.17 -0.95 23.70
N GLN A 5 -8.35 -0.94 23.11
CA GLN A 5 -8.70 -1.82 22.02
C GLN A 5 -7.91 -1.29 20.83
N GLU A 6 -6.82 -1.97 20.46
CA GLU A 6 -6.13 -1.67 19.21
C GLU A 6 -7.16 -1.82 18.09
N GLN A 7 -7.55 -0.69 17.50
CA GLN A 7 -8.45 -0.69 16.37
C GLN A 7 -7.62 -0.96 15.12
N ILE A 8 -8.03 -1.96 14.35
CA ILE A 8 -7.41 -2.29 13.07
C ILE A 8 -7.49 -1.04 12.20
N CYS A 9 -6.35 -0.63 11.63
CA CYS A 9 -6.32 0.51 10.74
C CYS A 9 -7.13 0.19 9.49
N ALA A 10 -8.31 0.80 9.35
CA ALA A 10 -9.21 0.56 8.22
C ALA A 10 -8.60 0.95 6.87
N ALA A 11 -7.65 1.88 6.85
CA ALA A 11 -7.00 2.32 5.61
C ALA A 11 -6.04 1.28 5.01
N CYS A 12 -5.55 0.33 5.80
CA CYS A 12 -4.70 -0.77 5.34
C CYS A 12 -5.21 -2.14 5.81
N GLU A 13 -6.44 -2.20 6.33
CA GLU A 13 -7.07 -3.42 6.86
C GLU A 13 -6.21 -4.23 7.86
N GLY A 14 -5.29 -3.58 8.57
CA GLY A 14 -4.37 -4.25 9.50
C GLY A 14 -2.99 -4.60 8.95
N ASP A 15 -2.76 -4.47 7.64
CA ASP A 15 -1.51 -4.89 6.98
C ASP A 15 -0.35 -3.92 7.29
N GLY A 16 -0.66 -2.69 7.69
CA GLY A 16 0.31 -1.63 7.94
C GLY A 16 0.93 -1.04 6.66
N ILE A 17 0.75 -1.69 5.52
CA ILE A 17 1.24 -1.24 4.22
C ILE A 17 0.10 -0.96 3.25
N THR A 18 0.34 -0.06 2.32
CA THR A 18 -0.53 0.21 1.17
C THR A 18 0.20 -0.20 -0.10
N THR A 19 -0.45 -1.00 -0.92
CA THR A 19 0.07 -1.39 -2.23
C THR A 19 -0.48 -0.44 -3.29
N LYS A 20 0.39 0.23 -4.02
CA LYS A 20 0.02 1.04 -5.18
C LYS A 20 0.49 0.33 -6.43
N ILE A 21 -0.47 -0.04 -7.28
CA ILE A 21 -0.23 -0.69 -8.57
C ILE A 21 -0.48 0.34 -9.66
N GLU A 22 0.55 0.64 -10.44
CA GLU A 22 0.47 1.55 -11.57
C GLU A 22 0.61 0.76 -12.87
N TYR A 23 -0.35 0.95 -13.77
CA TYR A 23 -0.34 0.34 -15.09
C TYR A 23 0.11 1.38 -16.11
N SER A 24 1.17 1.08 -16.81
CA SER A 24 1.77 1.95 -17.82
C SER A 24 2.07 1.17 -19.09
N VAL A 25 2.27 1.88 -20.19
CA VAL A 25 2.72 1.28 -21.45
C VAL A 25 4.07 1.89 -21.78
N GLU A 26 5.10 1.07 -21.76
CA GLU A 26 6.47 1.48 -22.09
C GLU A 26 6.81 1.00 -23.50
N THR A 27 7.70 1.73 -24.16
CA THR A 27 8.21 1.34 -25.47
C THR A 27 9.53 0.62 -25.26
N ASP A 28 9.59 -0.63 -25.68
CA ASP A 28 10.78 -1.46 -25.63
C ASP A 28 11.88 -0.94 -26.58
N GLU A 29 13.11 -1.42 -26.43
CA GLU A 29 14.25 -1.08 -27.31
C GLU A 29 13.98 -1.34 -28.80
N ASN A 30 13.01 -2.20 -29.10
CA ASN A 30 12.56 -2.53 -30.45
C ASN A 30 11.39 -1.66 -30.97
N GLY A 31 10.93 -0.67 -30.21
CA GLY A 31 9.80 0.19 -30.58
C GLY A 31 8.42 -0.43 -30.32
N HIS A 32 8.36 -1.57 -29.64
CA HIS A 32 7.09 -2.24 -29.30
C HIS A 32 6.49 -1.69 -28.00
N GLN A 33 5.20 -1.43 -28.00
CA GLN A 33 4.46 -1.08 -26.79
C GLN A 33 4.26 -2.31 -25.92
N LYS A 34 4.78 -2.26 -24.69
CA LYS A 34 4.64 -3.31 -23.70
C LYS A 34 3.89 -2.78 -22.47
N PRO A 35 2.84 -3.48 -22.01
CA PRO A 35 2.23 -3.14 -20.73
C PRO A 35 3.22 -3.44 -19.61
N VAL A 36 3.47 -2.46 -18.76
CA VAL A 36 4.35 -2.56 -17.60
C VAL A 36 3.57 -2.18 -16.35
N THR A 37 3.66 -3.07 -15.37
CA THR A 37 3.03 -2.91 -14.06
C THR A 37 4.09 -2.54 -13.04
N HIS A 38 3.98 -1.35 -12.46
CA HIS A 38 4.82 -0.91 -11.35
C HIS A 38 4.07 -1.14 -10.05
N THR A 39 4.52 -2.11 -9.27
CA THR A 39 4.03 -2.32 -7.91
C THR A 39 4.96 -1.62 -6.93
N SER A 40 4.41 -0.66 -6.19
CA SER A 40 5.11 0.02 -5.12
C SER A 40 4.41 -0.24 -3.78
N TYR A 41 5.21 -0.41 -2.74
CA TYR A 41 4.75 -0.64 -1.38
C TYR A 41 5.14 0.57 -0.56
N SER A 42 4.18 1.19 0.12
CA SER A 42 4.43 2.26 1.07
C SER A 42 3.83 1.89 2.42
N SER A 43 4.37 2.45 3.50
CA SER A 43 3.71 2.38 4.80
C SER A 43 2.36 3.09 4.71
N CYS A 44 1.35 2.50 5.35
CA CYS A 44 0.06 3.16 5.49
C CYS A 44 0.25 4.42 6.31
N THR A 45 -0.02 5.58 5.70
CA THR A 45 0.15 6.89 6.35
C THR A 45 -0.77 7.09 7.55
N LEU A 46 -1.88 6.36 7.61
CA LEU A 46 -2.88 6.49 8.66
C LEU A 46 -2.44 5.84 9.99
N CYS A 47 -1.82 4.66 9.92
CA CYS A 47 -1.26 3.98 11.09
C CYS A 47 0.28 4.08 11.19
N GLY A 48 0.92 4.74 10.22
CA GLY A 48 2.38 4.89 10.19
C GLY A 48 3.14 3.58 9.99
N GLY A 49 2.51 2.55 9.41
CA GLY A 49 3.15 1.24 9.22
C GLY A 49 2.81 0.17 10.25
N THR A 50 2.05 0.50 11.30
CA THR A 50 1.83 -0.42 12.44
C THR A 50 0.67 -1.40 12.22
N GLY A 51 -0.22 -1.14 11.26
CA GLY A 51 -1.44 -1.93 11.06
C GLY A 51 -2.57 -1.61 12.04
N SER A 52 -2.28 -0.89 13.14
CA SER A 52 -3.25 -0.56 14.18
C SER A 52 -3.24 0.94 14.48
N THR A 53 -4.43 1.50 14.68
CA THR A 53 -4.59 2.87 15.19
C THR A 53 -4.94 2.82 16.66
N SER A 54 -4.23 3.61 17.47
CA SER A 54 -4.62 3.87 18.86
C SER A 54 -5.83 4.81 18.82
N GLY A 55 -6.99 4.33 19.30
CA GLY A 55 -8.18 5.16 19.51
C GLY A 55 -8.07 6.06 20.71
#